data_AF-A0A9E2PQD0-F1
#
_entry.id   AF-A0A9E2PQD0-F1
#
_cell.length_a   1.000
_cell.length_b   1.000
_cell.length_c   1.000
_cell.angle_alpha   90.00
_cell.angle_beta   90.00
_cell.angle_gamma   90.00
#
_symmetry.space_group_name_H-M   'P 1'
#
loop_
_entity.id
_entity.type
_entity.pdbx_description
1 polymer ?
#
loop_
_entity_poly.entity_id
_entity_poly.type
_entity_poly.pdbx_seq_one_letter_code
_entity_poly.pdbx_strand_id
1 'polypeptide(L)' 'QPSLLSRYSMNEVCLWHLPATEVLNISGLMIGSYTFYFAVDLPMNGVLNMERIWVDAVTVNVQ' A
#
# COMPACT_ATOMS: atom_id res chain seq x y z
N GLN A 1 -32.51 -11.98 -24.82
CA GLN A 1 -31.79 -10.85 -24.21
C GLN A 1 -31.04 -11.36 -22.99
N PRO A 2 -29.70 -11.29 -22.93
CA PRO A 2 -29.11 -11.35 -21.59
C PRO A 2 -27.86 -10.48 -21.41
N SER A 3 -27.81 -9.73 -20.31
CA SER A 3 -26.60 -9.48 -19.51
C SER A 3 -27.02 -8.76 -18.21
N LEU A 4 -27.51 -9.48 -17.20
CA LEU A 4 -26.70 -10.04 -16.11
C LEU A 4 -25.63 -9.10 -15.51
N LEU A 5 -25.89 -7.80 -15.48
CA LEU A 5 -25.13 -6.78 -14.72
C LEU A 5 -25.37 -6.83 -13.19
N SER A 6 -25.42 -8.01 -12.56
CA SER A 6 -25.79 -8.09 -11.14
C SER A 6 -24.95 -9.03 -10.27
N ARG A 7 -23.92 -9.69 -10.79
CA ARG A 7 -23.18 -10.68 -9.99
C ARG A 7 -21.67 -10.64 -10.18
N TYR A 8 -21.08 -9.46 -10.32
CA TYR A 8 -19.67 -9.32 -9.97
C TYR A 8 -19.58 -9.26 -8.45
N SER A 9 -19.06 -10.33 -7.86
CA SER A 9 -18.53 -10.32 -6.50
C SER A 9 -17.45 -9.23 -6.45
N MET A 10 -17.80 -8.07 -5.92
CA MET A 10 -16.90 -6.92 -5.69
C MET A 10 -15.94 -7.17 -4.51
N ASN A 11 -15.74 -8.42 -4.10
CA ASN A 11 -14.91 -8.78 -2.94
C ASN A 11 -13.57 -9.42 -3.34
N GLU A 12 -13.31 -9.62 -4.63
CA GLU A 12 -12.02 -10.11 -5.15
C GLU A 12 -11.50 -9.24 -6.28
N VAL A 13 -11.93 -7.98 -6.35
CA VAL A 13 -11.22 -6.96 -7.13
C VAL A 13 -9.93 -6.67 -6.38
N CYS A 14 -8.98 -7.57 -6.56
CA CYS A 14 -7.61 -7.26 -6.92
C CYS A 14 -7.24 -5.81 -6.51
N LEU A 15 -6.77 -5.62 -5.27
CA LEU A 15 -6.16 -4.38 -4.74
C LEU A 15 -5.07 -3.79 -5.66
N TRP A 16 -4.70 -4.51 -6.73
CA TRP A 16 -3.67 -4.23 -7.71
C TRP A 16 -4.04 -3.13 -8.73
N HIS A 17 -5.25 -2.55 -8.68
CA HIS A 17 -5.64 -1.39 -9.50
C HIS A 17 -5.87 -0.11 -8.68
N LEU A 18 -5.44 -0.07 -7.42
CA LEU A 18 -5.35 1.20 -6.72
C LEU A 18 -4.29 2.06 -7.43
N PRO A 19 -4.55 3.36 -7.68
CA PRO A 19 -3.51 4.25 -8.19
C PRO A 19 -2.29 4.11 -7.28
N ALA A 20 -1.11 4.01 -7.90
CA ALA A 20 0.14 3.79 -7.19
C ALA A 20 0.22 4.76 -6.00
N THR A 21 0.55 4.20 -4.83
CA THR A 21 0.88 4.92 -3.61
C THR A 21 1.77 6.12 -3.89
N GLU A 22 1.64 7.18 -3.07
CA GLU A 22 2.51 8.35 -3.14
C GLU A 22 3.98 7.92 -3.18
N VAL A 23 4.72 8.40 -4.19
CA VAL A 23 6.14 8.08 -4.35
C VAL A 23 6.92 8.85 -3.29
N LEU A 24 7.53 8.13 -2.35
CA LEU A 24 8.47 8.71 -1.40
C LEU A 24 9.74 9.13 -2.16
N ASN A 25 9.91 10.44 -2.36
CA ASN A 25 11.06 11.01 -3.05
C ASN A 25 11.86 11.90 -2.09
N ILE A 26 13.05 11.44 -1.69
CA ILE A 26 13.97 12.16 -0.80
C ILE A 26 15.33 12.27 -1.49
N SER A 27 15.87 13.48 -1.58
CA SER A 27 17.19 13.78 -2.16
C SER A 27 18.14 14.37 -1.13
N GLY A 28 19.45 14.36 -1.44
CA GLY A 28 20.47 14.96 -0.58
C GLY A 28 20.80 14.15 0.70
N LEU A 29 20.44 12.87 0.74
CA LEU A 29 20.85 11.99 1.83
C LEU A 29 22.38 11.80 1.82
N MET A 30 22.99 11.94 3.00
CA MET A 30 24.41 11.61 3.18
C MET A 30 24.63 10.10 3.03
N ILE A 31 25.87 9.70 2.73
CA ILE A 31 26.30 8.30 2.75
C ILE A 31 25.89 7.65 4.08
N GLY A 32 25.19 6.52 4.02
CA GLY A 32 24.59 5.90 5.20
C GLY A 32 23.54 4.85 4.87
N SER A 33 22.98 4.24 5.91
CA SER A 33 21.90 3.25 5.80
C SER A 33 20.60 3.85 6.33
N TYR A 34 19.54 3.76 5.53
CA TYR A 34 18.23 4.33 5.83
C TYR A 34 17.17 3.24 5.72
N THR A 35 16.34 3.09 6.75
CA THR A 35 15.22 2.15 6.74
C THR A 35 13.91 2.92 6.59
N PHE A 36 13.19 2.60 5.52
CA PHE A 36 11.87 3.15 5.23
C PHE A 36 10.81 2.12 5.62
N TYR A 37 9.92 2.50 6.52
CA TYR A 37 8.81 1.68 6.97
C TYR A 37 7.54 2.07 6.24
N PHE A 38 6.75 1.08 5.85
CA PHE A 38 5.41 1.30 5.31
C PHE A 38 4.42 0.34 5.96
N ALA A 39 3.18 0.80 6.09
CA ALA A 39 2.13 0.13 6.82
C ALA A 39 0.83 0.13 6.01
N VAL A 40 0.12 -0.99 6.01
CA VAL A 40 -1.19 -1.15 5.37
C VAL A 40 -2.22 -1.44 6.46
N ASP A 41 -3.21 -0.56 6.58
CA ASP A 41 -4.40 -0.77 7.41
C ASP A 41 -5.26 -1.87 6.78
N LEU A 42 -5.37 -3.04 7.43
CA LEU A 42 -6.07 -4.19 6.86
C LEU A 42 -7.56 -3.96 6.61
N PRO A 43 -8.30 -3.27 7.50
CA PRO A 43 -9.70 -2.96 7.28
C PRO A 43 -9.95 -2.01 6.10
N MET A 44 -8.97 -1.18 5.73
CA MET A 44 -9.06 -0.20 4.63
C MET A 44 -10.36 0.62 4.62
N ASN A 45 -10.87 0.97 5.80
CA ASN A 45 -12.17 1.62 5.95
C ASN A 45 -12.06 3.15 6.17
N GLY A 46 -10.87 3.72 5.98
CA GLY A 46 -10.57 5.13 6.23
C GLY A 46 -10.36 5.49 7.71
N VAL A 47 -10.43 4.51 8.62
CA VAL A 47 -10.14 4.66 10.05
C VAL A 47 -8.98 3.76 10.41
N LEU A 48 -7.84 4.37 10.72
CA LEU A 48 -6.64 3.65 11.10
C LEU A 48 -6.87 2.76 12.33
N ASN A 49 -6.63 1.46 12.20
CA ASN A 49 -6.67 0.52 13.32
C ASN A 49 -5.27 -0.08 13.58
N MET A 50 -4.60 0.41 14.62
CA MET A 50 -3.25 -0.01 14.99
C MET A 50 -3.12 -1.50 15.36
N GLU A 51 -4.21 -2.16 15.76
CA GLU A 51 -4.21 -3.59 16.08
C GLU A 51 -4.28 -4.48 14.82
N ARG A 52 -4.56 -3.88 13.66
CA ARG A 52 -4.80 -4.59 12.39
C ARG A 52 -4.03 -3.95 11.24
N ILE A 53 -2.73 -3.78 11.44
CA ILE A 53 -1.79 -3.26 10.43
C ILE A 53 -0.80 -4.35 10.02
N TRP A 54 -0.52 -4.44 8.72
CA TRP A 54 0.69 -5.09 8.22
C TRP A 54 1.78 -4.04 8.05
N VAL A 55 2.98 -4.35 8.55
CA VAL A 55 4.16 -3.48 8.46
C VAL A 55 5.23 -4.21 7.68
N ASP A 56 5.91 -3.51 6.80
CA ASP A 56 7.12 -3.97 6.14
C ASP A 56 8.10 -2.80 5.99
N ALA A 57 9.35 -3.10 5.64
CA ALA A 57 10.42 -2.13 5.56
C ALA A 57 11.41 -2.43 4.45
N VAL A 58 11.91 -1.36 3.83
CA VAL A 58 13.03 -1.43 2.86
C VAL A 58 14.21 -0.67 3.45
N THR A 59 15.36 -1.32 3.48
CA THR A 59 16.64 -0.68 3.84
C THR A 59 17.40 -0.30 2.59
N VAL A 60 17.76 0.97 2.48
CA VAL A 60 18.52 1.54 1.37
C VAL A 60 19.87 2.02 1.90
N ASN A 61 20.94 1.56 1.25
CA ASN A 61 22.30 2.03 1.53
C ASN A 61 22.71 3.04 0.48
N VAL A 62 22.99 4.26 0.91
CA VAL A 62 23.56 5.33 0.09
C VAL A 62 25.08 5.24 0.18
N GLN A 63 25.74 5.13 -0.97
CA GLN A 63 27.19 4.97 -1.12
C GLN A 63 27.80 6.14 -1.89
#